data_AF-A0A7K1AF59-F1
#
_entry.id   AF-A0A7K1AF59-F1
#
_cell.length_a   1.000
_cell.length_b   1.000
_cell.length_c   1.000
_cell.angle_alpha   90.00
_cell.angle_beta   90.00
_cell.angle_gamma   90.00
#
_symmetry.space_group_name_H-M   'P 1'
#
loop_
_entity.id
_entity.type
_entity.pdbx_description
1 polymer ?
#
loop_
_entity_poly.entity_id
_entity_poly.type
_entity_poly.pdbx_seq_one_letter_code
_entity_poly.pdbx_strand_id
1 'polypeptide(L)'
;NEQLQNVLVEIYRHDVSSAELCERLVDLDEGLQEWRYRHVKMVERTIGVKPGTGGSSGVGYLLSTLGQPVFADLWAIRARL
;
A
#
# COMPACT_ATOMS: atom_id res chain seq x y z
N ASN A 1 11.61 5.78 -8.08
CA ASN A 1 12.74 6.74 -8.19
C ASN A 1 14.03 5.94 -8.10
N GLU A 2 14.78 5.77 -9.19
CA GLU A 2 15.90 4.80 -9.24
C GLU A 2 17.03 5.15 -8.25
N GLN A 3 17.33 6.44 -8.08
CA GLN A 3 18.32 6.88 -7.09
C GLN A 3 17.90 6.53 -5.66
N LEU A 4 16.63 6.77 -5.31
CA LEU A 4 16.10 6.39 -4.00
C LEU A 4 16.16 4.88 -3.78
N GLN A 5 15.78 4.09 -4.79
CA GLN A 5 15.83 2.64 -4.69
C GLN A 5 17.25 2.10 -4.47
N ASN A 6 18.26 2.71 -5.10
CA ASN A 6 19.66 2.37 -4.86
C ASN A 6 20.04 2.62 -3.39
N VAL A 7 19.66 3.77 -2.83
CA VAL A 7 19.91 4.09 -1.42
C VAL A 7 19.20 3.10 -0.48
N LEU A 8 17.96 2.74 -0.78
CA LEU A 8 17.21 1.76 0.01
C LEU A 8 17.87 0.37 -0.02
N VAL A 9 18.36 -0.09 -1.18
CA VAL A 9 19.10 -1.35 -1.27
C VAL A 9 20.38 -1.32 -0.41
N GLU A 10 21.13 -0.21 -0.45
CA GLU A 10 22.33 -0.06 0.37
C GLU A 10 22.01 -0.05 1.88
N ILE A 11 20.92 0.60 2.28
CA ILE A 11 20.42 0.56 3.67
C ILE A 11 20.17 -0.90 4.09
N TYR A 12 19.46 -1.68 3.28
CA TYR A 12 19.15 -3.07 3.60
C TYR A 12 20.40 -3.98 3.71
N ARG A 13 21.49 -3.62 3.04
CA ARG A 13 22.74 -4.39 3.06
C ARG A 13 23.68 -3.98 4.19
N HIS A 14 23.62 -2.74 4.64
CA HIS A 14 24.68 -2.15 5.46
C HIS A 14 24.18 -1.49 6.76
N ASP A 15 22.90 -1.20 6.90
CA ASP A 15 22.32 -0.61 8.11
C ASP A 15 21.08 -1.37 8.57
N VAL A 16 21.29 -2.31 9.50
CA VAL A 16 20.25 -3.15 10.08
C VAL A 16 19.15 -2.33 10.75
N SER A 17 19.51 -1.24 11.45
CA SER A 17 18.55 -0.45 12.22
C SER A 17 17.57 0.30 11.32
N SER A 18 18.09 0.90 10.24
CA SER A 18 17.27 1.56 9.23
C SER A 18 16.48 0.56 8.39
N ALA A 19 17.04 -0.63 8.12
CA ALA A 19 16.33 -1.71 7.44
C ALA A 19 15.12 -2.19 8.25
N GLU A 20 15.26 -2.37 9.57
CA GLU A 20 14.15 -2.73 10.45
C GLU A 20 13.03 -1.69 10.40
N LEU A 21 13.37 -0.39 10.40
CA LEU A 21 12.36 0.67 10.21
C LEU A 21 11.65 0.54 8.87
N CYS A 22 12.39 0.28 7.80
CA CYS A 22 11.80 0.08 6.47
C CYS A 22 10.85 -1.12 6.45
N GLU A 23 11.17 -2.23 7.13
CA GLU A 23 10.25 -3.36 7.26
C GLU A 23 8.97 -2.97 8.00
N ARG A 24 9.05 -2.18 9.09
CA ARG A 24 7.83 -1.71 9.77
C ARG A 24 6.96 -0.81 8.91
N LEU A 25 7.54 -0.07 7.97
CA LEU A 25 6.77 0.70 7.00
C LEU A 25 6.07 -0.19 5.97
N VAL A 26 6.69 -1.30 5.58
CA VAL A 26 6.07 -2.30 4.71
C VAL A 26 4.93 -3.02 5.43
N ASP A 27 5.13 -3.45 6.69
CA ASP A 27 4.07 -4.03 7.52
C ASP A 27 2.85 -3.10 7.64
N LEU A 28 3.10 -1.80 7.82
CA LEU A 28 2.05 -0.78 7.89
C LEU A 28 1.28 -0.67 6.57
N ASP A 29 2.00 -0.70 5.43
CA ASP A 29 1.39 -0.62 4.11
C ASP A 29 0.52 -1.85 3.81
N GLU A 30 1.01 -3.05 4.15
CA GLU A 30 0.22 -4.29 4.04
C GLU A 30 -1.07 -4.20 4.86
N GLY A 31 -0.98 -3.76 6.12
CA GLY A 31 -2.13 -3.57 6.99
C GLY A 31 -3.13 -2.56 6.44
N LEU A 32 -2.65 -1.47 5.85
CA LEU A 32 -3.49 -0.47 5.19
C LEU A 32 -4.22 -1.05 3.97
N GLN A 33 -3.53 -1.83 3.14
CA GLN A 33 -4.11 -2.46 1.96
C GLN A 33 -5.15 -3.51 2.34
N GLU A 34 -4.90 -4.30 3.39
CA GLU A 34 -5.88 -5.25 3.93
C GLU A 34 -7.12 -4.53 4.47
N TRP A 35 -6.92 -3.41 5.19
CA TRP A 35 -8.03 -2.57 5.64
C TRP A 35 -8.85 -2.02 4.47
N ARG A 36 -8.21 -1.47 3.42
CA ARG A 36 -8.91 -0.98 2.22
C ARG A 36 -9.73 -2.07 1.56
N TYR A 37 -9.18 -3.28 1.43
CA TYR A 37 -9.89 -4.41 0.85
C TYR A 37 -11.12 -4.81 1.67
N ARG A 38 -10.97 -4.95 2.99
CA ARG A 38 -12.09 -5.25 3.89
C ARG A 38 -13.15 -4.14 3.86
N HIS A 39 -12.74 -2.88 3.76
CA HIS A 39 -13.63 -1.74 3.63
C HIS A 39 -14.45 -1.80 2.32
N VAL A 40 -13.80 -2.06 1.18
CA VAL A 40 -14.47 -2.29 -0.11
C VAL A 40 -15.54 -3.38 0.03
N LYS A 41 -15.17 -4.53 0.61
CA LYS A 41 -16.11 -5.66 0.77
C LYS A 41 -17.27 -5.34 1.70
N MET A 42 -17.02 -4.57 2.77
CA MET A 42 -18.07 -4.11 3.68
C MET A 42 -19.07 -3.17 2.96
N VAL A 43 -18.59 -2.25 2.13
CA VAL A 43 -19.46 -1.36 1.34
C VAL A 43 -20.23 -2.16 0.29
N GLU A 44 -19.56 -3.02 -0.47
CA GLU A 44 -20.15 -3.85 -1.53
C GLU A 44 -21.29 -4.74 -1.00
N ARG A 45 -21.10 -5.41 0.15
CA ARG A 45 -22.17 -6.25 0.74
C ARG A 45 -23.35 -5.46 1.30
N THR A 46 -23.18 -4.18 1.59
CA THR A 46 -24.20 -3.34 2.25
C THR A 46 -25.04 -2.59 1.23
N ILE A 47 -24.41 -1.99 0.21
CA ILE A 47 -25.09 -1.14 -0.78
C ILE A 47 -24.92 -1.62 -2.23
N GLY A 48 -24.22 -2.74 -2.47
CA GLY A 48 -23.85 -3.17 -3.80
C GLY A 48 -22.89 -2.15 -4.45
N VAL A 49 -23.18 -1.81 -5.71
CA VAL A 49 -22.40 -0.85 -6.51
C VAL A 49 -23.07 0.53 -6.61
N LYS A 50 -23.96 0.87 -5.68
CA LYS A 50 -24.61 2.18 -5.67
C LYS A 50 -23.57 3.31 -5.46
N PRO A 51 -23.79 4.50 -6.05
CA PRO A 51 -22.98 5.68 -5.75
C PRO A 51 -22.94 5.98 -4.25
N GLY A 52 -21.78 6.44 -3.78
CA GLY A 52 -21.60 6.86 -2.40
C GLY A 52 -22.37 8.15 -2.12
N THR A 53 -22.79 8.35 -0.87
CA THR A 53 -23.46 9.58 -0.43
C THR A 53 -22.58 10.83 -0.57
N GLY A 54 -21.26 10.65 -0.63
CA GLY A 54 -20.28 11.71 -0.93
C GLY A 54 -20.10 12.02 -2.42
N GLY A 55 -20.94 11.48 -3.32
CA GLY A 55 -20.88 11.73 -4.76
C GLY A 55 -19.86 10.90 -5.54
N SER A 56 -19.17 9.97 -4.89
CA SER A 56 -18.26 9.02 -5.57
C SER A 56 -19.03 7.88 -6.23
N SER A 57 -18.35 7.12 -7.10
CA SER A 57 -18.88 5.86 -7.66
C SER A 57 -19.00 4.71 -6.64
N GLY A 58 -18.86 4.99 -5.34
CA GLY A 58 -18.96 3.99 -4.27
C GLY A 58 -17.84 2.97 -4.34
N VAL A 59 -18.21 1.69 -4.52
CA VAL A 59 -17.26 0.58 -4.64
C VAL A 59 -16.22 0.81 -5.74
N GLY A 60 -16.60 1.41 -6.88
CA GLY A 60 -15.67 1.67 -7.99
C GLY A 60 -14.51 2.57 -7.59
N TYR A 61 -14.79 3.65 -6.86
CA TYR A 61 -13.77 4.55 -6.32
C TYR A 61 -12.90 3.86 -5.27
N LEU A 62 -13.50 3.08 -4.37
CA LEU A 62 -12.73 2.37 -3.33
C LEU A 62 -11.80 1.31 -3.95
N LEU A 63 -12.24 0.60 -4.97
CA LEU A 63 -11.41 -0.35 -5.73
C LEU A 63 -10.21 0.34 -6.39
N SER A 64 -10.35 1.58 -6.88
CA SER A 64 -9.23 2.30 -7.48
C SER A 64 -8.14 2.70 -6.47
N THR A 65 -8.43 2.61 -5.16
CA THR A 65 -7.43 2.82 -4.10
C THR A 65 -6.64 1.55 -3.75
N LEU A 66 -7.12 0.37 -4.18
CA LEU A 66 -6.38 -0.88 -4.02
C LEU A 66 -5.20 -0.94 -4.98
N GLY A 67 -4.12 -1.60 -4.55
CA GLY A 67 -2.90 -1.71 -5.36
C GLY A 67 -2.11 -0.41 -5.50
N GLN A 68 -2.41 0.61 -4.71
CA GLN A 68 -1.63 1.85 -4.59
C GLN A 68 -0.87 1.85 -3.25
N PRO A 69 0.32 1.21 -3.18
CA PRO A 69 1.13 1.21 -1.96
C PRO A 69 1.62 2.62 -1.65
N VAL A 70 1.61 2.99 -0.37
CA VAL A 70 2.11 4.28 0.13
C VAL A 70 3.62 4.36 -0.05
N PHE A 71 4.32 3.24 0.18
CA PHE A 71 5.78 3.15 0.07
C PHE A 71 6.19 2.31 -1.15
N ALA A 72 5.77 2.72 -2.36
CA ALA A 72 5.98 1.97 -3.60
C ALA A 72 7.45 1.59 -3.87
N ASP A 73 8.42 2.45 -3.53
CA ASP A 73 9.84 2.14 -3.72
C ASP A 73 10.35 1.03 -2.79
N LEU A 74 9.80 0.86 -1.57
CA LEU A 74 10.15 -0.25 -0.68
C LEU A 74 9.71 -1.61 -1.25
N TRP A 75 8.56 -1.64 -1.92
CA TRP A 75 8.10 -2.81 -2.67
C TRP A 75 8.93 -3.07 -3.92
N ALA A 76 9.27 -2.01 -4.67
CA ALA A 76 10.00 -2.13 -5.93
C ALA A 76 11.41 -2.71 -5.75
N ILE A 77 12.08 -2.45 -4.63
CA ILE A 77 13.42 -2.97 -4.37
C ILE A 77 13.45 -4.46 -4.02
N ARG A 78 12.30 -5.11 -3.72
CA ARG A 78 12.26 -6.51 -3.28
C ARG A 78 12.87 -7.49 -4.28
N ALA A 79 12.78 -7.20 -5.58
CA ALA A 79 13.39 -8.02 -6.64
C ALA A 79 14.91 -7.80 -6.78
N ARG A 80 15.49 -6.84 -6.05
CA ARG A 80 16.89 -6.38 -6.16
C ARG A 80 17.70 -6.60 -4.87
N LEU A 81 17.03 -6.92 -3.76
CA LEU A 81 17.66 -7.30 -2.49
C LEU A 81 18.37 -8.64 -2.64
#